data_AF-A0A9E0H0G2-F1
#
_entry.id   AF-A0A9E0H0G2-F1
#
_cell.length_a   1.000
_cell.length_b   1.000
_cell.length_c   1.000
_cell.angle_alpha   90.00
_cell.angle_beta   90.00
_cell.angle_gamma   90.00
#
_symmetry.space_group_name_H-M   'P 1'
#
loop_
_entity.id
_entity.type
_entity.pdbx_description
1 polymer ?
#
loop_
_entity_poly.entity_id
_entity_poly.type
_entity_poly.pdbx_seq_one_letter_code
_entity_poly.pdbx_strand_id
1 'polypeptide(L)'
;MILSSTSPTAALTFTPNWLEGTAAAPVYHLRAGTVMERELMEAEMAGEYQAGSVWQPELRDAICAGFAALGGEDAETLLALAESHFSGTIEDAAQQAVYDEALDVLARHWPDYRRLVAQSERREAIIRLVAFSRFCCGWENVRDAKGVLVEFRRGADGRVAEAALARIPRFEMQAAGGAAYRLQYPELSAEKNSAPPSPSADGPEISTADAPTGADGSSPETQTNGPKTPE
;
A
#
# COMPACT_ATOMS: atom_id res chain seq x y z
N MET A 1 -12.01 -11.14 10.79
CA MET A 1 -12.52 -12.34 10.07
C MET A 1 -12.61 -11.92 8.61
N ILE A 2 -11.64 -12.29 7.79
CA ILE A 2 -11.58 -11.86 6.39
C ILE A 2 -12.70 -12.59 5.65
N LEU A 3 -13.80 -11.89 5.39
CA LEU A 3 -14.80 -12.35 4.42
C LEU A 3 -14.13 -12.23 3.04
N SER A 4 -13.37 -13.25 2.67
CA SER A 4 -12.88 -13.44 1.31
C SER A 4 -14.08 -13.68 0.40
N SER A 5 -14.70 -12.59 -0.06
CA SER A 5 -15.83 -12.65 -0.98
C SER A 5 -15.36 -13.24 -2.31
N THR A 6 -15.87 -14.43 -2.62
CA THR A 6 -15.73 -15.08 -3.94
C THR A 6 -16.73 -14.52 -4.96
N SER A 7 -17.62 -13.62 -4.53
CA SER A 7 -18.63 -12.97 -5.37
C SER A 7 -18.33 -11.48 -5.57
N PRO A 8 -18.61 -10.91 -6.75
CA PRO A 8 -18.54 -9.47 -6.96
C PRO A 8 -19.51 -8.72 -6.03
N THR A 9 -19.13 -7.55 -5.54
CA THR A 9 -20.05 -6.70 -4.77
C THR A 9 -21.07 -6.03 -5.69
N ALA A 10 -22.16 -5.55 -5.10
CA ALA A 10 -23.06 -4.62 -5.80
C ALA A 10 -22.29 -3.39 -6.30
N ALA A 11 -22.75 -2.83 -7.41
CA ALA A 11 -22.14 -1.64 -7.99
C ALA A 11 -22.42 -0.40 -7.13
N LEU A 12 -21.39 0.41 -6.93
CA LEU A 12 -21.45 1.73 -6.32
C LEU A 12 -21.39 2.78 -7.42
N THR A 13 -22.16 3.84 -7.28
CA THR A 13 -22.11 4.98 -8.18
C THR A 13 -20.97 5.92 -7.78
N PHE A 14 -20.30 6.46 -8.79
CA PHE A 14 -19.25 7.46 -8.64
C PHE A 14 -19.44 8.57 -9.66
N THR A 15 -19.45 9.81 -9.19
CA THR A 15 -19.42 11.01 -10.03
C THR A 15 -18.14 11.78 -9.69
N PRO A 16 -17.36 12.25 -10.67
CA PRO A 16 -16.19 13.08 -10.37
C PRO A 16 -16.59 14.35 -9.62
N ASN A 17 -15.91 14.66 -8.51
CA ASN A 17 -16.28 15.75 -7.59
C ASN A 17 -16.45 17.11 -8.29
N TRP A 18 -15.67 17.39 -9.33
CA TRP A 18 -15.75 18.66 -10.07
C TRP A 18 -16.94 18.75 -11.04
N LEU A 19 -17.70 17.67 -11.21
CA LEU A 19 -18.92 17.60 -12.02
C LEU A 19 -20.17 17.32 -11.18
N GLU A 20 -20.03 17.15 -9.87
CA GLU A 20 -21.17 16.96 -8.98
C GLU A 20 -22.15 18.15 -9.08
N GLY A 21 -23.45 17.84 -9.13
CA GLY A 21 -24.50 18.84 -9.25
C GLY A 21 -24.66 19.47 -10.63
N THR A 22 -23.81 19.14 -11.60
CA THR A 22 -23.99 19.60 -13.00
C THR A 22 -25.12 18.81 -13.69
N ALA A 23 -25.84 19.49 -14.59
CA ALA A 23 -26.85 18.83 -15.40
C ALA A 23 -26.17 17.79 -16.32
N ALA A 24 -26.64 16.54 -16.27
CA ALA A 24 -26.06 15.40 -16.99
C ALA A 24 -24.58 15.09 -16.63
N ALA A 25 -24.23 15.22 -15.35
CA ALA A 25 -22.95 14.75 -14.83
C ALA A 25 -22.70 13.27 -15.19
N PRO A 26 -21.47 12.87 -15.56
CA PRO A 26 -21.15 11.49 -15.82
C PRO A 26 -21.21 10.68 -14.51
N VAL A 27 -21.93 9.56 -14.56
CA VAL A 27 -22.04 8.62 -13.44
C VAL A 27 -21.38 7.32 -13.86
N TYR A 28 -20.40 6.87 -13.09
CA TYR A 28 -19.71 5.61 -13.29
C TYR A 28 -20.20 4.59 -12.28
N HIS A 29 -20.55 3.39 -12.75
CA HIS A 29 -20.90 2.26 -11.90
C HIS A 29 -19.65 1.41 -11.68
N LEU A 30 -19.20 1.30 -10.43
CA LEU A 30 -17.94 0.68 -10.04
C LEU A 30 -18.19 -0.45 -9.04
N ARG A 31 -17.38 -1.51 -9.06
CA ARG A 31 -17.52 -2.63 -8.10
C ARG A 31 -16.19 -3.06 -7.49
N ALA A 32 -16.24 -3.69 -6.33
CA ALA A 32 -15.12 -4.48 -5.87
C ALA A 32 -15.01 -5.77 -6.69
N GLY A 33 -13.78 -6.11 -7.04
CA GLY A 33 -13.41 -7.38 -7.65
C GLY A 33 -13.32 -8.48 -6.62
N THR A 34 -13.47 -9.71 -7.09
CA THR A 34 -13.08 -10.90 -6.32
C THR A 34 -11.57 -10.93 -6.10
N VAL A 35 -11.09 -11.75 -5.16
CA VAL A 35 -9.64 -11.98 -4.95
C VAL A 35 -8.95 -12.33 -6.27
N MET A 36 -9.53 -13.26 -7.04
CA MET A 36 -8.98 -13.70 -8.33
C MET A 36 -8.86 -12.55 -9.33
N GLU A 37 -9.88 -11.69 -9.42
CA GLU A 37 -9.83 -10.55 -10.36
C GLU A 37 -8.78 -9.51 -9.95
N ARG A 38 -8.52 -9.35 -8.64
CA ARG A 38 -7.44 -8.48 -8.14
C ARG A 38 -6.08 -9.08 -8.45
N GLU A 39 -5.87 -10.36 -8.22
CA GLU A 39 -4.62 -11.04 -8.58
C GLU A 39 -4.38 -10.97 -10.10
N LEU A 40 -5.41 -11.11 -10.93
CA LEU A 40 -5.30 -10.94 -12.37
C LEU A 40 -4.99 -9.50 -12.78
N MET A 41 -5.44 -8.50 -12.02
CA MET A 41 -5.04 -7.10 -12.22
C MET A 41 -3.57 -6.92 -11.89
N GLU A 42 -3.11 -7.41 -10.73
CA GLU A 42 -1.72 -7.27 -10.31
C GLU A 42 -0.76 -8.04 -11.23
N ALA A 43 -1.16 -9.23 -11.70
CA ALA A 43 -0.40 -9.99 -12.69
C ALA A 43 -0.28 -9.25 -14.03
N GLU A 44 -1.36 -8.59 -14.49
CA GLU A 44 -1.32 -7.74 -15.68
C GLU A 44 -0.38 -6.54 -15.48
N MET A 45 -0.46 -5.88 -14.32
CA MET A 45 0.43 -4.78 -13.95
C MET A 45 1.89 -5.24 -13.99
N ALA A 46 2.22 -6.37 -13.35
CA ALA A 46 3.59 -6.88 -13.31
C ALA A 46 4.10 -7.38 -14.68
N GLY A 47 3.24 -8.04 -15.46
CA GLY A 47 3.62 -8.65 -16.73
C GLY A 47 3.58 -7.67 -17.90
N GLU A 48 2.38 -7.31 -18.35
CA GLU A 48 2.16 -6.57 -19.59
C GLU A 48 2.71 -5.14 -19.52
N TYR A 49 2.44 -4.45 -18.41
CA TYR A 49 2.88 -3.07 -18.22
C TYR A 49 4.24 -2.93 -17.54
N GLN A 50 4.81 -4.04 -17.06
CA GLN A 50 6.04 -4.05 -16.26
C GLN A 50 6.00 -3.02 -15.10
N ALA A 51 4.84 -2.92 -14.47
CA ALA A 51 4.41 -1.92 -13.51
C ALA A 51 3.91 -2.59 -12.21
N GLY A 52 4.53 -3.71 -11.84
CA GLY A 52 4.26 -4.41 -10.59
C GLY A 52 4.59 -3.54 -9.37
N SER A 53 4.07 -3.90 -8.20
CA SER A 53 4.40 -3.21 -6.95
C SER A 53 5.91 -3.24 -6.68
N VAL A 54 6.47 -2.08 -6.34
CA VAL A 54 7.84 -1.96 -5.85
C VAL A 54 7.80 -2.09 -4.34
N TRP A 55 8.54 -3.04 -3.80
CA TRP A 55 8.55 -3.32 -2.37
C TRP A 55 9.57 -2.39 -1.68
N GLN A 56 9.18 -1.81 -0.54
CA GLN A 56 10.04 -0.86 0.19
C GLN A 56 11.41 -1.46 0.56
N PRO A 57 11.52 -2.74 1.00
CA PRO A 57 12.83 -3.35 1.23
C PRO A 57 13.70 -3.43 -0.03
N GLU A 58 13.13 -3.75 -1.20
CA GLU A 58 13.90 -3.79 -2.46
C GLU A 58 14.42 -2.40 -2.84
N LEU A 59 13.61 -1.36 -2.64
CA LEU A 59 14.01 0.02 -2.87
C LEU A 59 15.11 0.45 -1.91
N ARG A 60 14.98 0.11 -0.62
CA ARG A 60 16.00 0.35 0.41
C ARG A 60 17.31 -0.33 0.04
N ASP A 61 17.28 -1.61 -0.30
CA ASP A 61 18.48 -2.37 -0.65
C ASP A 61 19.17 -1.77 -1.87
N ALA A 62 18.41 -1.37 -2.90
CA ALA A 62 18.95 -0.72 -4.09
C ALA A 62 19.60 0.64 -3.78
N ILE A 63 19.00 1.45 -2.88
CA ILE A 63 19.56 2.73 -2.45
C ILE A 63 20.84 2.51 -1.64
N CYS A 64 20.82 1.65 -0.63
CA CYS A 64 21.98 1.36 0.20
C CYS A 64 23.14 0.80 -0.63
N ALA A 65 22.87 -0.13 -1.56
CA ALA A 65 23.89 -0.65 -2.46
C ALA A 65 24.48 0.46 -3.36
N GLY A 66 23.64 1.37 -3.87
CA GLY A 66 24.08 2.51 -4.68
C GLY A 66 24.94 3.49 -3.89
N PHE A 67 24.56 3.84 -2.67
CA PHE A 67 25.35 4.72 -1.79
C PHE A 67 26.68 4.08 -1.37
N ALA A 68 26.70 2.78 -1.06
CA ALA A 68 27.95 2.08 -0.76
C ALA A 68 28.91 2.05 -1.97
N ALA A 69 28.37 1.93 -3.19
CA ALA A 69 29.17 1.83 -4.40
C ALA A 69 29.65 3.20 -4.95
N LEU A 70 28.82 4.25 -4.83
CA LEU A 70 29.05 5.55 -5.45
C LEU A 70 29.41 6.65 -4.45
N GLY A 71 29.20 6.42 -3.16
CA GLY A 71 29.35 7.44 -2.10
C GLY A 71 30.79 7.81 -1.75
N GLY A 72 31.78 7.00 -2.14
CA GLY A 72 33.19 7.30 -1.87
C GLY A 72 33.47 7.49 -0.36
N GLU A 73 34.07 8.61 0.00
CA GLU A 73 34.37 8.96 1.40
C GLU A 73 33.10 9.24 2.23
N ASP A 74 32.02 9.67 1.59
CA ASP A 74 30.74 9.99 2.24
C ASP A 74 29.80 8.78 2.38
N ALA A 75 30.23 7.58 1.94
CA ALA A 75 29.38 6.40 1.88
C ALA A 75 28.73 6.04 3.23
N GLU A 76 29.47 6.11 4.34
CA GLU A 76 28.92 5.83 5.68
C GLU A 76 27.85 6.86 6.08
N THR A 77 28.08 8.14 5.78
CA THR A 77 27.11 9.21 6.04
C THR A 77 25.84 9.04 5.21
N LEU A 78 25.96 8.70 3.93
CA LEU A 78 24.82 8.46 3.05
C LEU A 78 24.01 7.22 3.48
N LEU A 79 24.67 6.15 3.94
CA LEU A 79 24.01 4.97 4.48
C LEU A 79 23.25 5.29 5.78
N ALA A 80 23.83 6.09 6.67
CA ALA A 80 23.15 6.56 7.87
C ALA A 80 21.93 7.43 7.52
N LEU A 81 22.03 8.31 6.53
CA LEU A 81 20.90 9.11 6.03
C LEU A 81 19.80 8.22 5.45
N ALA A 82 20.15 7.16 4.70
CA ALA A 82 19.16 6.20 4.21
C ALA A 82 18.41 5.51 5.36
N GLU A 83 19.11 5.08 6.40
CA GLU A 83 18.48 4.50 7.60
C GLU A 83 17.52 5.49 8.27
N SER A 84 17.95 6.74 8.42
CA SER A 84 17.13 7.80 8.96
C SER A 84 15.89 8.06 8.11
N HIS A 85 16.01 8.04 6.78
CA HIS A 85 14.88 8.19 5.87
C HIS A 85 13.86 7.06 6.06
N PHE A 86 14.29 5.80 6.04
CA PHE A 86 13.39 4.64 6.15
C PHE A 86 12.78 4.48 7.54
N SER A 87 13.44 4.98 8.59
CA SER A 87 12.90 5.01 9.95
C SER A 87 12.03 6.23 10.24
N GLY A 88 11.97 7.22 9.33
CA GLY A 88 11.23 8.47 9.53
C GLY A 88 11.85 9.39 10.58
N THR A 89 13.17 9.33 10.76
CA THR A 89 13.93 10.07 11.78
C THR A 89 14.78 11.21 11.20
N ILE A 90 14.64 11.53 9.91
CA ILE A 90 15.19 12.78 9.35
C ILE A 90 14.38 13.95 9.88
N GLU A 91 14.99 14.73 10.77
CA GLU A 91 14.37 15.92 11.38
C GLU A 91 14.82 17.23 10.72
N ASP A 92 15.98 17.21 10.04
CA ASP A 92 16.61 18.40 9.45
C ASP A 92 16.37 18.48 7.93
N ALA A 93 15.94 19.65 7.46
CA ALA A 93 15.74 19.93 6.04
C ALA A 93 17.06 19.86 5.25
N ALA A 94 18.21 20.18 5.86
CA ALA A 94 19.49 20.06 5.17
C ALA A 94 19.87 18.59 4.93
N GLN A 95 19.62 17.71 5.91
CA GLN A 95 19.80 16.27 5.75
C GLN A 95 18.90 15.69 4.66
N GLN A 96 17.62 16.12 4.63
CA GLN A 96 16.71 15.71 3.57
C GLN A 96 17.21 16.16 2.19
N ALA A 97 17.69 17.40 2.06
CA ALA A 97 18.22 17.90 0.80
C ALA A 97 19.44 17.10 0.31
N VAL A 98 20.37 16.73 1.20
CA VAL A 98 21.51 15.89 0.87
C VAL A 98 21.06 14.49 0.41
N TYR A 99 20.09 13.90 1.11
CA TYR A 99 19.52 12.61 0.72
C TYR A 99 18.86 12.68 -0.66
N ASP A 100 18.06 13.70 -0.93
CA ASP A 100 17.38 13.89 -2.21
C ASP A 100 18.39 14.10 -3.35
N GLU A 101 19.46 14.89 -3.13
CA GLU A 101 20.54 15.06 -4.11
C GLU A 101 21.28 13.73 -4.38
N ALA A 102 21.51 12.93 -3.34
CA ALA A 102 22.13 11.62 -3.48
C ALA A 102 21.22 10.65 -4.27
N LEU A 103 19.90 10.67 -4.06
CA LEU A 103 18.94 9.91 -4.85
C LEU A 103 18.96 10.32 -6.33
N ASP A 104 19.12 11.62 -6.59
CA ASP A 104 19.29 12.18 -7.93
C ASP A 104 20.54 11.63 -8.65
N VAL A 105 21.64 11.46 -7.92
CA VAL A 105 22.85 10.79 -8.42
C VAL A 105 22.55 9.31 -8.71
N LEU A 106 21.87 8.59 -7.82
CA LEU A 106 21.48 7.20 -8.06
C LEU A 106 20.57 7.05 -9.29
N ALA A 107 19.61 7.96 -9.49
CA ALA A 107 18.73 7.94 -10.66
C ALA A 107 19.52 8.01 -11.98
N ARG A 108 20.64 8.74 -12.00
CA ARG A 108 21.51 8.89 -13.18
C ARG A 108 22.50 7.74 -13.33
N HIS A 109 23.06 7.25 -12.23
CA HIS A 109 24.26 6.40 -12.25
C HIS A 109 24.07 4.98 -11.71
N TRP A 110 22.96 4.68 -11.04
CA TRP A 110 22.68 3.36 -10.45
C TRP A 110 21.50 2.65 -11.14
N PRO A 111 21.77 1.63 -11.98
CA PRO A 111 20.73 0.97 -12.79
C PRO A 111 19.58 0.36 -12.00
N ASP A 112 19.87 -0.29 -10.86
CA ASP A 112 18.85 -1.01 -10.08
C ASP A 112 17.83 -0.06 -9.44
N TYR A 113 18.32 1.04 -8.85
CA TYR A 113 17.43 2.08 -8.32
C TYR A 113 16.58 2.70 -9.43
N ARG A 114 17.19 3.10 -10.55
CA ARG A 114 16.48 3.66 -11.69
C ARG A 114 15.41 2.71 -12.23
N ARG A 115 15.67 1.40 -12.28
CA ARG A 115 14.70 0.38 -12.71
C ARG A 115 13.48 0.36 -11.78
N LEU A 116 13.70 0.39 -10.47
CA LEU A 116 12.61 0.40 -9.48
C LEU A 116 11.80 1.71 -9.54
N VAL A 117 12.45 2.86 -9.67
CA VAL A 117 11.76 4.15 -9.86
C VAL A 117 10.91 4.13 -11.12
N ALA A 118 11.47 3.70 -12.27
CA ALA A 118 10.72 3.61 -13.52
C ALA A 118 9.54 2.62 -13.44
N GLN A 119 9.66 1.55 -12.66
CA GLN A 119 8.55 0.62 -12.39
C GLN A 119 7.45 1.29 -11.55
N SER A 120 7.82 2.03 -10.50
CA SER A 120 6.88 2.79 -9.65
C SER A 120 6.12 3.86 -10.44
N GLU A 121 6.82 4.63 -11.28
CA GLU A 121 6.22 5.66 -12.15
C GLU A 121 5.24 5.06 -13.16
N ARG A 122 5.61 3.95 -13.81
CA ARG A 122 4.69 3.22 -14.70
C ARG A 122 3.45 2.74 -13.97
N ARG A 123 3.61 2.25 -12.74
CA ARG A 123 2.49 1.82 -11.90
C ARG A 123 1.54 2.97 -11.61
N GLU A 124 2.03 4.10 -11.10
CA GLU A 124 1.19 5.28 -10.84
C GLU A 124 0.47 5.80 -12.09
N ALA A 125 1.14 5.77 -13.25
CA ALA A 125 0.57 6.24 -14.50
C ALA A 125 -0.58 5.35 -15.04
N ILE A 126 -0.56 4.05 -14.74
CA ILE A 126 -1.38 3.04 -15.42
C ILE A 126 -2.41 2.37 -14.49
N ILE A 127 -2.11 2.20 -13.20
CA ILE A 127 -2.92 1.39 -12.27
C ILE A 127 -4.40 1.81 -12.24
N ARG A 128 -4.67 3.13 -12.29
CA ARG A 128 -6.03 3.67 -12.28
C ARG A 128 -6.78 3.34 -13.57
N LEU A 129 -6.09 3.36 -14.72
CA LEU A 129 -6.70 3.02 -16.00
C LEU A 129 -7.05 1.54 -16.10
N VAL A 130 -6.17 0.68 -15.57
CA VAL A 130 -6.41 -0.77 -15.52
C VAL A 130 -7.54 -1.09 -14.53
N ALA A 131 -7.56 -0.44 -13.36
CA ALA A 131 -8.67 -0.58 -12.42
C ALA A 131 -10.00 -0.12 -13.03
N PHE A 132 -10.01 1.00 -13.76
CA PHE A 132 -11.20 1.48 -14.47
C PHE A 132 -11.68 0.46 -15.51
N SER A 133 -10.80 -0.04 -16.38
CA SER A 133 -11.17 -0.99 -17.44
C SER A 133 -11.72 -2.30 -16.88
N ARG A 134 -11.22 -2.78 -15.74
CA ARG A 134 -11.66 -4.04 -15.14
C ARG A 134 -12.94 -3.91 -14.31
N PHE A 135 -13.01 -2.86 -13.49
CA PHE A 135 -13.99 -2.78 -12.40
C PHE A 135 -15.12 -1.77 -12.64
N CYS A 136 -15.06 -0.98 -13.72
CA CYS A 136 -16.24 -0.26 -14.20
C CYS A 136 -17.24 -1.24 -14.82
N CYS A 137 -18.48 -1.22 -14.36
CA CYS A 137 -19.55 -2.10 -14.80
C CYS A 137 -20.69 -1.43 -15.56
N GLY A 138 -20.63 -0.12 -15.70
CA GLY A 138 -21.57 0.67 -16.46
C GLY A 138 -21.24 2.14 -16.31
N TRP A 139 -21.88 2.98 -17.12
CA TRP A 139 -21.90 4.41 -16.88
C TRP A 139 -23.13 5.06 -17.52
N GLU A 140 -23.43 6.28 -17.07
CA GLU A 140 -24.48 7.14 -17.58
C GLU A 140 -23.88 8.51 -17.91
N ASN A 141 -24.39 9.16 -18.96
CA ASN A 141 -24.01 10.50 -19.37
C ASN A 141 -22.51 10.73 -19.66
N VAL A 142 -21.72 9.68 -19.84
CA VAL A 142 -20.31 9.79 -20.25
C VAL A 142 -20.23 10.26 -21.70
N ARG A 143 -19.43 11.29 -21.94
CA ARG A 143 -19.26 11.94 -23.24
C ARG A 143 -17.80 11.95 -23.64
N ASP A 144 -17.56 11.89 -24.94
CA ASP A 144 -16.22 12.09 -25.48
C ASP A 144 -15.85 13.58 -25.55
N ALA A 145 -14.63 13.87 -25.99
CA ALA A 145 -14.13 15.24 -26.13
C ALA A 145 -14.96 16.14 -27.08
N LYS A 146 -15.85 15.56 -27.90
CA LYS A 146 -16.77 16.28 -28.80
C LYS A 146 -18.18 16.41 -28.20
N GLY A 147 -18.39 15.96 -26.96
CA GLY A 147 -19.69 15.97 -26.29
C GLY A 147 -20.63 14.85 -26.72
N VAL A 148 -20.17 13.88 -27.51
CA VAL A 148 -21.00 12.76 -27.97
C VAL A 148 -21.04 11.68 -26.89
N LEU A 149 -22.23 11.14 -26.61
CA LEU A 149 -22.38 10.05 -25.65
C LEU A 149 -21.55 8.84 -26.06
N VAL A 150 -20.88 8.25 -25.07
CA VAL A 150 -20.11 7.02 -25.22
C VAL A 150 -20.95 5.88 -24.68
N GLU A 151 -21.26 4.92 -25.53
CA GLU A 151 -22.01 3.72 -25.12
C GLU A 151 -21.11 2.81 -24.27
N PHE A 152 -21.63 2.33 -23.15
CA PHE A 152 -20.95 1.33 -22.35
C PHE A 152 -21.00 -0.02 -23.04
N ARG A 153 -19.84 -0.66 -23.20
CA ARG A 153 -19.71 -2.05 -23.68
C ARG A 153 -18.60 -2.77 -22.94
N ARG A 154 -18.82 -4.04 -22.65
CA ARG A 154 -17.76 -4.95 -22.21
C ARG A 154 -17.19 -5.74 -23.39
N GLY A 155 -15.88 -5.96 -23.38
CA GLY A 155 -15.19 -6.90 -24.26
C GLY A 155 -15.43 -8.35 -23.84
N ALA A 156 -14.96 -9.27 -24.67
CA ALA A 156 -15.03 -10.71 -24.40
C ALA A 156 -14.17 -11.15 -23.19
N ASP A 157 -13.16 -10.35 -22.85
CA ASP A 157 -12.33 -10.48 -21.66
C ASP A 157 -13.00 -9.98 -20.37
N GLY A 158 -14.26 -9.52 -20.48
CA GLY A 158 -15.02 -8.97 -19.38
C GLY A 158 -14.56 -7.57 -18.96
N ARG A 159 -13.65 -6.90 -19.68
CA ARG A 159 -13.22 -5.52 -19.40
C ARG A 159 -14.08 -4.52 -20.17
N VAL A 160 -14.00 -3.24 -19.85
CA VAL A 160 -14.54 -2.18 -20.70
C VAL A 160 -13.86 -2.25 -22.06
N ALA A 161 -14.66 -2.24 -23.13
CA ALA A 161 -14.14 -2.37 -24.49
C ALA A 161 -13.17 -1.24 -24.84
N GLU A 162 -12.05 -1.57 -25.48
CA GLU A 162 -10.99 -0.62 -25.87
C GLU A 162 -11.51 0.56 -26.69
N ALA A 163 -12.45 0.30 -27.61
CA ALA A 163 -13.09 1.32 -28.43
C ALA A 163 -13.87 2.37 -27.61
N ALA A 164 -14.39 2.00 -26.44
CA ALA A 164 -15.03 2.94 -25.53
C ALA A 164 -13.98 3.71 -24.71
N LEU A 165 -12.95 3.02 -24.20
CA LEU A 165 -11.84 3.64 -23.45
C LEU A 165 -11.14 4.73 -24.27
N ALA A 166 -10.92 4.49 -25.57
CA ALA A 166 -10.29 5.44 -26.48
C ALA A 166 -11.07 6.76 -26.66
N ARG A 167 -12.36 6.79 -26.30
CA ARG A 167 -13.24 7.96 -26.45
C ARG A 167 -13.40 8.77 -25.17
N ILE A 168 -13.20 8.15 -24.01
CA ILE A 168 -13.39 8.81 -22.71
C ILE A 168 -12.16 9.69 -22.40
N PRO A 169 -12.35 10.93 -21.93
CA PRO A 169 -11.22 11.75 -21.51
C PRO A 169 -10.37 11.07 -20.43
N ARG A 170 -9.04 11.07 -20.62
CA ARG A 170 -8.10 10.35 -19.72
C ARG A 170 -8.25 10.76 -18.25
N PHE A 171 -8.46 12.04 -17.97
CA PHE A 171 -8.58 12.53 -16.59
C PHE A 171 -9.82 11.99 -15.88
N GLU A 172 -10.93 11.77 -16.59
CA GLU A 172 -12.13 11.12 -16.03
C GLU A 172 -11.86 9.65 -15.73
N MET A 173 -11.22 8.93 -16.67
CA MET A 173 -10.81 7.54 -16.44
C MET A 173 -9.87 7.41 -15.25
N GLN A 174 -8.95 8.36 -15.06
CA GLN A 174 -8.06 8.36 -13.89
C GLN A 174 -8.80 8.58 -12.57
N ALA A 175 -9.83 9.44 -12.54
CA ALA A 175 -10.61 9.66 -11.33
C ALA A 175 -11.54 8.49 -10.99
N ALA A 176 -12.34 8.02 -11.96
CA ALA A 176 -13.19 6.85 -11.79
C ALA A 176 -12.36 5.59 -11.52
N GLY A 177 -11.22 5.46 -12.18
CA GLY A 177 -10.24 4.40 -11.95
C GLY A 177 -9.60 4.44 -10.56
N GLY A 178 -9.29 5.62 -10.04
CA GLY A 178 -8.81 5.80 -8.67
C GLY A 178 -9.87 5.37 -7.65
N ALA A 179 -11.14 5.72 -7.87
CA ALA A 179 -12.24 5.23 -7.05
C ALA A 179 -12.38 3.70 -7.15
N ALA A 180 -12.31 3.13 -8.35
CA ALA A 180 -12.40 1.69 -8.59
C ALA A 180 -11.25 0.92 -7.91
N TYR A 181 -10.02 1.45 -7.96
CA TYR A 181 -8.85 0.86 -7.31
C TYR A 181 -9.00 0.84 -5.78
N ARG A 182 -9.49 1.93 -5.18
CA ARG A 182 -9.74 1.99 -3.72
C ARG A 182 -10.77 0.97 -3.25
N LEU A 183 -11.74 0.60 -4.08
CA LEU A 183 -12.70 -0.47 -3.76
C LEU A 183 -12.04 -1.86 -3.69
N GLN A 184 -10.86 -2.04 -4.30
CA GLN A 184 -10.13 -3.31 -4.27
C GLN A 184 -9.35 -3.51 -2.97
N TYR A 185 -8.92 -2.39 -2.39
CA TYR A 185 -8.15 -2.33 -1.15
C TYR A 185 -8.83 -1.31 -0.23
N PRO A 186 -10.05 -1.61 0.29
CA PRO A 186 -10.66 -0.76 1.30
C PRO A 186 -9.63 -0.59 2.41
N GLU A 187 -9.39 0.66 2.80
CA GLU A 187 -8.37 0.99 3.79
C GLU A 187 -8.43 0.01 4.95
N LEU A 188 -7.31 -0.68 5.22
CA LEU A 188 -7.15 -1.58 6.38
C LEU A 188 -7.44 -0.86 7.72
N SER A 189 -7.50 0.48 7.71
CA SER A 189 -7.94 1.36 8.80
C SER A 189 -9.46 1.50 8.95
N ALA A 190 -10.27 1.26 7.90
CA ALA A 190 -11.73 1.28 7.97
C ALA A 190 -12.30 -0.06 8.50
N GLU A 191 -11.56 -1.15 8.34
CA GLU A 191 -11.78 -2.36 9.13
C GLU A 191 -11.25 -2.13 10.55
N LYS A 192 -12.11 -1.59 11.42
CA LYS A 192 -12.00 -1.82 12.86
C LYS A 192 -12.11 -3.33 13.09
N ASN A 193 -11.03 -4.05 12.86
CA ASN A 193 -10.92 -5.45 13.17
C ASN A 193 -11.02 -5.56 14.70
N SER A 194 -12.19 -6.06 15.12
CA SER A 194 -12.57 -6.45 16.47
C SER A 194 -12.85 -5.28 17.42
N ALA A 195 -14.11 -5.17 17.84
CA ALA A 195 -14.36 -4.72 19.21
C ALA A 195 -13.46 -5.54 20.14
N PRO A 196 -12.82 -4.93 21.16
CA PRO A 196 -12.07 -5.71 22.14
C PRO A 196 -12.98 -6.86 22.62
N PRO A 197 -12.47 -8.10 22.73
CA PRO A 197 -13.27 -9.19 23.27
C PRO A 197 -13.87 -8.71 24.59
N SER A 198 -15.18 -8.92 24.75
CA SER A 198 -15.86 -8.61 26.01
C SER A 198 -14.99 -9.16 27.16
N PRO A 199 -14.70 -8.35 28.20
CA PRO A 199 -13.97 -8.87 29.35
C PRO A 199 -14.74 -10.09 29.85
N SER A 200 -14.07 -11.24 29.89
CA SER A 200 -14.61 -12.42 30.55
C SER A 200 -15.00 -12.02 31.97
N ALA A 201 -16.26 -12.22 32.33
CA ALA A 201 -16.70 -12.08 33.69
C ALA A 201 -15.93 -13.09 34.57
N ASP A 202 -15.45 -12.60 35.69
CA ASP A 202 -14.91 -13.35 36.84
C ASP A 202 -13.74 -14.28 36.53
N GLY A 203 -12.54 -13.70 36.46
CA GLY A 203 -11.35 -14.44 36.87
C GLY A 203 -11.49 -14.86 38.35
N PRO A 204 -10.99 -16.04 38.73
CA PRO A 204 -11.13 -16.53 40.10
C PRO A 204 -10.51 -15.53 41.10
N GLU A 205 -11.29 -15.18 42.12
CA GLU A 205 -10.84 -14.35 43.25
C GLU A 205 -9.56 -14.94 43.84
N ILE A 206 -8.48 -14.17 43.78
CA ILE A 206 -7.27 -14.45 44.55
C ILE A 206 -7.62 -14.08 45.99
N SER A 207 -7.98 -15.07 46.81
CA SER A 207 -8.19 -14.90 48.24
C SER A 207 -6.96 -14.27 48.89
N THR A 208 -7.08 -13.01 49.31
CA THR A 208 -6.13 -12.34 50.18
C THR A 208 -6.43 -12.72 51.62
N ALA A 209 -5.59 -13.58 52.21
CA ALA A 209 -5.57 -13.81 53.65
C ALA A 209 -4.28 -13.22 54.25
N ASP A 210 -4.47 -12.09 54.95
CA ASP A 210 -3.82 -11.61 56.17
C ASP A 210 -2.29 -11.44 56.27
N ALA A 211 -1.83 -10.21 55.97
CA ALA A 211 -1.35 -9.16 56.91
C ALA A 211 -0.25 -9.47 58.00
N PRO A 212 0.37 -8.45 58.66
CA PRO A 212 1.80 -8.15 58.53
C PRO A 212 2.59 -8.20 59.87
N THR A 213 3.88 -8.51 59.82
CA THR A 213 4.85 -8.32 60.93
C THR A 213 6.26 -8.44 60.31
N GLY A 214 7.19 -7.49 60.42
CA GLY A 214 7.85 -6.97 61.62
C GLY A 214 9.37 -7.18 61.42
N ALA A 215 10.18 -6.16 61.70
CA ALA A 215 11.62 -6.11 61.39
C ALA A 215 12.48 -7.25 61.99
N ASP A 216 13.53 -7.67 61.28
CA ASP A 216 14.94 -7.75 61.74
C ASP A 216 15.78 -8.65 60.84
N GLY A 217 17.05 -8.27 60.64
CA GLY A 217 17.96 -8.89 59.69
C GLY A 217 18.58 -10.21 60.13
N SER A 218 19.08 -10.97 59.14
CA SER A 218 20.38 -11.65 59.13
C SER A 218 20.46 -12.58 57.91
N SER A 219 21.51 -12.41 57.11
CA SER A 219 21.95 -13.45 56.17
C SER A 219 22.36 -14.71 56.94
N PRO A 220 22.34 -15.87 56.27
CA PRO A 220 23.63 -16.51 56.06
C PRO A 220 23.85 -17.00 54.63
N GLU A 221 25.12 -16.92 54.24
CA GLU A 221 25.73 -17.65 53.14
C GLU A 221 25.55 -19.16 53.33
N THR A 222 25.33 -19.91 52.24
CA THR A 222 25.88 -21.27 52.13
C THR A 222 26.18 -21.56 50.66
N GLN A 223 27.48 -21.63 50.37
CA GLN A 223 28.07 -22.18 49.15
C GLN A 223 27.67 -23.65 48.99
N THR A 224 27.53 -24.16 47.75
CA THR A 224 28.39 -25.24 47.22
C THR A 224 28.03 -25.66 45.78
N ASN A 225 29.01 -25.46 44.90
CA ASN A 225 29.51 -26.34 43.83
C ASN A 225 28.54 -26.99 42.81
N GLY A 226 28.71 -26.57 41.55
CA GLY A 226 28.11 -27.24 40.38
C GLY A 226 28.80 -28.57 40.00
N PRO A 227 28.22 -29.32 39.04
CA PRO A 227 28.83 -30.53 38.50
C PRO A 227 29.64 -30.26 37.22
N LYS A 228 30.84 -30.85 37.16
CA LYS A 228 31.73 -30.93 36.00
C LYS A 228 31.23 -31.98 34.99
N THR A 229 31.39 -31.68 33.71
CA THR A 229 31.29 -32.57 32.55
C THR A 229 32.43 -33.61 32.53
N PRO A 230 32.18 -34.88 32.16
CA PRO A 230 33.23 -35.81 31.74
C PRO A 230 33.24 -36.03 30.21
N GLU A 231 34.41 -36.45 29.74
CA GLU A 231 34.82 -36.80 28.36
C GLU A 231 33.96 -37.88 27.69
#